data_AF-A0A1G1NTU6-F1
#
_entry.id   AF-A0A1G1NTU6-F1
#
_cell.length_a   1.000
_cell.length_b   1.000
_cell.length_c   1.000
_cell.angle_alpha   90.00
_cell.angle_beta   90.00
_cell.angle_gamma   90.00
#
_symmetry.space_group_name_H-M   'P 1'
#
loop_
_entity.id
_entity.type
_entity.pdbx_description
1 polymer ?
#
loop_
_entity_poly.entity_id
_entity_poly.type
_entity_poly.pdbx_seq_one_letter_code
_entity_poly.pdbx_strand_id
1 'polypeptide(L)'
;MKKKFKLIIGGMFVFALLFTMSFAWAEEDPALPDKPPGYTSPIFDDQSLLDGYSKSYAAESQETILAMIQDDTLDDYKIAAAVRVFKENFSEQLVLAERRYAEKVLIHRLNRTDSPFVEVEVMHALCKIDRYKYFGSMVPVLLQKLDHYNRTVNELANESITDIIKGPHRPREARIVFNTLRKTLFLIRRRLYNIKEPDTRLKQKLVLLRWAIKILGNEELKRLPKEVIPLL
;
A
#
# COMPACT_ATOMS: atom_id res chain seq x y z
N MET A 1 -15.33 1.19 -57.89
CA MET A 1 -16.35 0.94 -56.85
C MET A 1 -15.69 0.29 -55.63
N LYS A 2 -16.23 0.60 -54.45
CA LYS A 2 -15.56 0.71 -53.14
C LYS A 2 -14.95 -0.58 -52.56
N LYS A 3 -13.64 -0.54 -52.26
CA LYS A 3 -12.99 -1.37 -51.22
C LYS A 3 -13.39 -0.81 -49.85
N LYS A 4 -13.87 -1.64 -48.93
CA LYS A 4 -14.05 -1.27 -47.52
C LYS A 4 -12.96 -1.91 -46.68
N PHE A 5 -12.01 -1.07 -46.29
CA PHE A 5 -11.11 -1.25 -45.17
C PHE A 5 -11.95 -1.20 -43.86
N LYS A 6 -11.76 -2.18 -42.98
CA LYS A 6 -12.05 -2.03 -41.55
C LYS A 6 -10.88 -2.60 -40.76
N LEU A 7 -9.94 -1.71 -40.49
CA LEU A 7 -9.07 -1.75 -39.33
C LEU A 7 -9.85 -1.01 -38.22
N ILE A 8 -9.86 -1.53 -36.99
CA ILE A 8 -9.81 -0.77 -35.71
C ILE A 8 -10.02 -1.74 -34.53
N ILE A 9 -8.92 -1.89 -33.77
CA ILE A 9 -8.83 -1.88 -32.30
C ILE A 9 -9.63 -2.95 -31.54
N GLY A 10 -8.92 -4.01 -31.15
CA GLY A 10 -9.27 -4.92 -30.05
C GLY A 10 -8.17 -4.92 -29.01
N GLY A 11 -7.94 -3.78 -28.36
CA GLY A 11 -7.18 -3.69 -27.12
C GLY A 11 -8.15 -3.73 -25.94
N MET A 12 -8.05 -4.76 -25.11
CA MET A 12 -8.51 -4.89 -23.71
C MET A 12 -8.86 -6.36 -23.44
N PHE A 13 -8.63 -6.78 -22.19
CA PHE A 13 -8.99 -8.07 -21.58
C PHE A 13 -7.95 -9.19 -21.61
N VAL A 14 -6.80 -8.96 -20.96
CA VAL A 14 -6.15 -10.00 -20.16
C VAL A 14 -5.52 -9.33 -18.93
N PHE A 15 -6.24 -9.31 -17.81
CA PHE A 15 -5.69 -9.43 -16.45
C PHE A 15 -6.84 -9.59 -15.44
N ALA A 16 -7.71 -10.56 -15.72
CA ALA A 16 -8.71 -11.07 -14.78
C ALA A 16 -8.29 -12.50 -14.44
N LEU A 17 -7.22 -12.66 -13.63
CA LEU A 17 -6.76 -13.97 -13.18
C LEU A 17 -5.77 -13.89 -12.01
N LEU A 18 -6.15 -13.23 -10.91
CA LEU A 18 -5.55 -13.45 -9.58
C LEU A 18 -6.63 -13.28 -8.50
N PHE A 19 -7.73 -14.03 -8.64
CA PHE A 19 -8.79 -14.13 -7.63
C PHE A 19 -8.91 -15.59 -7.17
N THR A 20 -7.85 -16.10 -6.56
CA THR A 20 -7.89 -17.34 -5.76
C THR A 20 -6.98 -17.14 -4.55
N MET A 21 -7.41 -16.31 -3.60
CA MET A 21 -6.85 -16.36 -2.26
C MET A 21 -7.58 -17.43 -1.46
N SER A 22 -6.80 -18.45 -1.11
CA SER A 22 -7.04 -19.40 -0.04
C SER A 22 -7.43 -18.65 1.23
N PHE A 23 -8.71 -18.68 1.58
CA PHE A 23 -9.17 -18.43 2.94
C PHE A 23 -8.81 -19.65 3.79
N ALA A 24 -7.53 -19.77 4.15
CA ALA A 24 -7.12 -20.65 5.23
C ALA A 24 -7.52 -19.99 6.56
N TRP A 25 -8.26 -20.76 7.34
CA TRP A 25 -8.76 -20.41 8.65
C TRP A 25 -7.60 -20.06 9.60
N ALA A 26 -7.70 -18.94 10.29
CA ALA A 26 -7.06 -18.74 11.58
C ALA A 26 -8.20 -18.64 12.60
N GLU A 27 -8.40 -19.76 13.27
CA GLU A 27 -9.23 -19.96 14.45
C GLU A 27 -8.75 -19.05 15.58
N GLU A 28 -9.65 -18.65 16.47
CA GLU A 28 -9.43 -17.68 17.54
C GLU A 28 -8.17 -17.98 18.38
N ASP A 29 -7.26 -17.00 18.49
CA ASP A 29 -6.20 -17.04 19.50
C ASP A 29 -6.86 -17.01 20.89
N PRO A 30 -6.66 -18.03 21.75
CA PRO A 30 -7.14 -17.96 23.12
C PRO A 30 -6.37 -16.84 23.85
N ALA A 31 -7.10 -16.04 24.62
CA ALA A 31 -6.57 -14.97 25.45
C ALA A 31 -5.33 -15.45 26.26
N LEU A 32 -4.16 -14.88 25.95
CA LEU A 32 -2.94 -15.11 26.71
C LEU A 32 -3.11 -14.58 28.14
N PRO A 33 -2.75 -15.37 29.18
CA PRO A 33 -2.78 -14.90 30.56
C PRO A 33 -1.68 -13.85 30.79
N ASP A 34 -1.92 -12.98 31.78
CA ASP A 34 -1.09 -11.84 32.14
C ASP A 34 0.42 -12.13 32.09
N LYS A 35 1.12 -11.35 31.26
CA LYS A 35 2.58 -11.46 31.06
C LYS A 35 3.33 -11.20 32.39
N PRO A 36 4.26 -12.07 32.81
CA PRO A 36 5.15 -11.77 33.92
C PRO A 36 6.11 -10.62 33.56
N PRO A 37 6.53 -9.79 34.54
CA PRO A 37 7.43 -8.67 34.30
C PRO A 37 8.83 -9.20 33.96
N GLY A 38 9.24 -9.04 32.70
CA GLY A 38 10.58 -9.48 32.24
C GLY A 38 10.69 -9.93 30.79
N TYR A 39 9.60 -9.97 30.00
CA TYR A 39 9.70 -10.26 28.58
C TYR A 39 10.18 -9.03 27.78
N THR A 40 11.48 -8.99 27.53
CA THR A 40 12.15 -8.18 26.50
C THR A 40 11.53 -8.42 25.12
N SER A 41 11.69 -7.45 24.21
CA SER A 41 11.06 -7.37 22.88
C SER A 41 10.93 -8.71 22.13
N PRO A 42 9.92 -8.90 21.26
CA PRO A 42 9.89 -10.06 20.37
C PRO A 42 11.25 -10.22 19.68
N ILE A 43 11.76 -11.45 19.66
CA ILE A 43 13.12 -11.82 19.22
C ILE A 43 13.39 -11.39 17.75
N PHE A 44 12.35 -11.11 16.98
CA PHE A 44 12.41 -10.51 15.64
C PHE A 44 11.50 -9.28 15.59
N ASP A 45 12.11 -8.10 15.61
CA ASP A 45 11.44 -6.83 15.34
C ASP A 45 11.73 -6.42 13.89
N ASP A 46 10.78 -6.72 13.00
CA ASP A 46 10.85 -6.41 11.57
C ASP A 46 11.14 -4.92 11.31
N GLN A 47 10.56 -4.05 12.14
CA GLN A 47 10.75 -2.61 12.00
C GLN A 47 12.19 -2.22 12.32
N SER A 48 12.73 -2.74 13.43
CA SER A 48 14.13 -2.50 13.82
C SER A 48 15.13 -3.01 12.79
N LEU A 49 14.87 -4.16 12.15
CA LEU A 49 15.72 -4.69 11.09
C LEU A 49 15.74 -3.77 9.87
N LEU A 50 14.57 -3.35 9.41
CA LEU A 50 14.44 -2.49 8.24
C LEU A 50 15.07 -1.11 8.52
N ASP A 51 14.81 -0.53 9.69
CA ASP A 51 15.42 0.74 10.12
C ASP A 51 16.95 0.64 10.24
N GLY A 52 17.47 -0.50 10.72
CA GLY A 52 18.89 -0.78 10.79
C GLY A 52 19.57 -0.77 9.41
N TYR A 53 19.00 -1.49 8.44
CA TYR A 53 19.52 -1.50 7.08
C TYR A 53 19.39 -0.14 6.39
N SER A 54 18.25 0.55 6.53
CA SER A 54 18.07 1.88 5.94
C SER A 54 19.09 2.89 6.44
N LYS A 55 19.42 2.85 7.74
CA LYS A 55 20.49 3.68 8.31
C LYS A 55 21.86 3.35 7.71
N SER A 56 22.16 2.06 7.51
CA SER A 56 23.44 1.65 6.92
C SER A 56 23.61 2.11 5.47
N TYR A 57 22.50 2.25 4.74
CA TYR A 57 22.49 2.65 3.33
C TYR A 57 22.33 4.17 3.13
N ALA A 58 22.13 4.94 4.20
CA ALA A 58 21.77 6.37 4.10
C ALA A 58 22.82 7.24 3.39
N ALA A 59 24.10 6.83 3.42
CA ALA A 59 25.21 7.53 2.79
C ALA A 59 25.56 7.01 1.38
N GLU A 60 24.87 5.97 0.91
CA GLU A 60 25.16 5.37 -0.39
C GLU A 60 24.68 6.23 -1.55
N SER A 61 25.35 6.09 -2.69
CA SER A 61 24.97 6.81 -3.91
C SER A 61 23.65 6.31 -4.50
N GLN A 62 22.95 7.17 -5.26
CA GLN A 62 21.73 6.76 -5.97
C GLN A 62 21.98 5.54 -6.89
N GLU A 63 23.13 5.50 -7.57
CA GLU A 63 23.50 4.39 -8.45
C GLU A 63 23.67 3.08 -7.67
N THR A 64 24.38 3.14 -6.53
CA THR A 64 24.54 1.98 -5.63
C THR A 64 23.18 1.49 -5.14
N ILE A 65 22.32 2.39 -4.68
CA ILE A 65 20.99 2.03 -4.16
C ILE A 65 20.13 1.39 -5.27
N LEU A 66 20.11 1.95 -6.47
CA LEU A 66 19.37 1.36 -7.59
C LEU A 66 19.93 -0.02 -7.98
N ALA A 67 21.25 -0.20 -7.95
CA ALA A 67 21.88 -1.50 -8.19
C ALA A 67 21.48 -2.53 -7.11
N MET A 68 21.44 -2.13 -5.83
CA MET A 68 20.95 -2.98 -4.74
C MET A 68 19.49 -3.36 -4.92
N ILE A 69 18.63 -2.43 -5.36
CA ILE A 69 17.23 -2.73 -5.66
C ILE A 69 17.13 -3.76 -6.80
N GLN A 70 18.08 -3.81 -7.74
CA GLN A 70 18.10 -4.78 -8.83
C GLN A 70 18.73 -6.13 -8.47
N ASP A 71 19.43 -6.23 -7.35
CA ASP A 71 20.11 -7.45 -6.93
C ASP A 71 19.10 -8.49 -6.41
N ASP A 72 18.97 -9.60 -7.15
CA ASP A 72 18.08 -10.72 -6.80
C ASP A 72 18.67 -11.61 -5.68
N THR A 73 19.92 -11.39 -5.28
CA THR A 73 20.59 -12.16 -4.22
C THR A 73 20.44 -11.53 -2.83
N LEU A 74 19.96 -10.28 -2.77
CA LEU A 74 19.72 -9.60 -1.50
C LEU A 74 18.44 -10.10 -0.83
N ASP A 75 18.50 -10.14 0.50
CA ASP A 75 17.35 -10.43 1.34
C ASP A 75 16.29 -9.31 1.25
N ASP A 76 15.03 -9.68 1.47
CA ASP A 76 13.88 -8.81 1.31
C ASP A 76 13.97 -7.54 2.17
N TYR A 77 14.45 -7.65 3.41
CA TYR A 77 14.62 -6.49 4.29
C TYR A 77 15.66 -5.51 3.76
N LYS A 78 16.74 -6.02 3.14
CA LYS A 78 17.78 -5.18 2.53
C LYS A 78 17.26 -4.46 1.30
N ILE A 79 16.49 -5.16 0.46
CA ILE A 79 15.84 -4.56 -0.71
C ILE A 79 14.83 -3.50 -0.26
N ALA A 80 13.95 -3.81 0.69
CA ALA A 80 12.96 -2.87 1.21
C ALA A 80 13.65 -1.62 1.81
N ALA A 81 14.72 -1.82 2.56
CA ALA A 81 15.52 -0.72 3.11
C ALA A 81 16.19 0.13 2.02
N ALA A 82 16.73 -0.48 0.96
CA ALA A 82 17.29 0.25 -0.17
C ALA A 82 16.22 1.08 -0.91
N VAL A 83 15.02 0.52 -1.11
CA VAL A 83 13.89 1.25 -1.68
C VAL A 83 13.46 2.40 -0.77
N ARG A 84 13.47 2.21 0.57
CA ARG A 84 13.17 3.28 1.52
C ARG A 84 14.17 4.44 1.40
N VAL A 85 15.47 4.15 1.39
CA VAL A 85 16.51 5.18 1.21
C VAL A 85 16.33 5.89 -0.13
N PHE A 86 16.07 5.13 -1.20
CA PHE A 86 15.79 5.71 -2.51
C PHE A 86 14.61 6.70 -2.49
N LYS A 87 13.51 6.26 -1.88
CA LYS A 87 12.28 7.03 -1.73
C LYS A 87 12.51 8.31 -0.93
N GLU A 88 13.25 8.25 0.17
CA GLU A 88 13.46 9.39 1.07
C GLU A 88 14.45 10.40 0.51
N ASN A 89 15.54 9.94 -0.10
CA ASN A 89 16.66 10.82 -0.48
C ASN A 89 16.63 11.26 -1.95
N PHE A 90 16.11 10.42 -2.86
CA PHE A 90 16.29 10.65 -4.30
C PHE A 90 14.99 10.88 -5.07
N SER A 91 13.85 10.31 -4.63
CA SER A 91 12.62 10.26 -5.46
C SER A 91 12.07 11.61 -5.93
N GLU A 92 12.26 12.68 -5.16
CA GLU A 92 11.73 14.02 -5.45
C GLU A 92 12.65 14.85 -6.38
N GLN A 93 13.92 14.48 -6.49
CA GLN A 93 14.95 15.27 -7.20
C GLN A 93 15.30 14.72 -8.59
N LEU A 94 14.63 13.67 -9.04
CA LEU A 94 14.96 12.97 -10.29
C LEU A 94 14.64 13.79 -11.55
N VAL A 95 15.65 13.91 -12.42
CA VAL A 95 15.50 14.42 -13.79
C VAL A 95 14.76 13.39 -14.65
N LEU A 96 14.16 13.80 -15.77
CA LEU A 96 13.28 12.94 -16.59
C LEU A 96 13.93 11.62 -17.03
N ALA A 97 15.21 11.61 -17.39
CA ALA A 97 15.91 10.39 -17.82
C ALA A 97 16.15 9.42 -16.66
N GLU A 98 16.66 9.92 -15.53
CA GLU A 98 16.88 9.17 -14.29
C GLU A 98 15.57 8.62 -13.74
N ARG A 99 14.50 9.42 -13.82
CA ARG A 99 13.15 9.01 -13.44
C ARG A 99 12.68 7.79 -14.20
N ARG A 100 12.82 7.80 -15.54
CA ARG A 100 12.42 6.65 -16.38
C ARG A 100 13.22 5.40 -16.04
N TYR A 101 14.52 5.56 -15.76
CA TYR A 101 15.37 4.45 -15.35
C TYR A 101 14.92 3.90 -13.99
N ALA A 102 14.77 4.75 -12.97
CA ALA A 102 14.33 4.36 -11.64
C ALA A 102 12.93 3.71 -11.65
N GLU A 103 11.98 4.26 -12.41
CA GLU A 103 10.66 3.65 -12.59
C GLU A 103 10.76 2.24 -13.17
N LYS A 104 11.62 2.02 -14.17
CA LYS A 104 11.84 0.71 -14.77
C LYS A 104 12.41 -0.28 -13.74
N VAL A 105 13.38 0.15 -12.93
CA VAL A 105 13.97 -0.66 -11.85
C VAL A 105 12.90 -1.05 -10.84
N LEU A 106 12.14 -0.08 -10.34
CA LEU A 106 11.11 -0.30 -9.32
C LEU A 106 9.97 -1.19 -9.83
N ILE A 107 9.46 -0.95 -11.04
CA ILE A 107 8.42 -1.81 -11.64
C ILE A 107 8.94 -3.23 -11.85
N HIS A 108 10.19 -3.38 -12.30
CA HIS A 108 10.79 -4.70 -12.45
C HIS A 108 10.87 -5.44 -11.11
N ARG A 109 11.32 -4.76 -10.05
CA ARG A 109 11.37 -5.34 -8.70
C ARG A 109 9.98 -5.71 -8.18
N LEU A 110 8.99 -4.83 -8.36
CA LEU A 110 7.60 -5.07 -7.93
C LEU A 110 7.01 -6.33 -8.57
N ASN A 111 7.34 -6.60 -9.84
CA ASN A 111 6.83 -7.77 -10.55
C ASN A 111 7.52 -9.09 -10.17
N ARG A 112 8.59 -9.05 -9.37
CA ARG A 112 9.42 -10.23 -9.05
C ARG A 112 9.51 -10.52 -7.55
N THR A 113 9.09 -9.58 -6.71
CA THR A 113 9.09 -9.77 -5.26
C THR A 113 7.76 -10.38 -4.84
N ASP A 114 7.83 -11.34 -3.91
CA ASP A 114 6.67 -11.84 -3.17
C ASP A 114 6.61 -11.23 -1.76
N SER A 115 7.52 -10.31 -1.46
CA SER A 115 7.70 -9.74 -0.13
C SER A 115 6.76 -8.56 0.11
N PRO A 116 5.89 -8.61 1.12
CA PRO A 116 4.96 -7.52 1.40
C PRO A 116 5.68 -6.23 1.82
N PHE A 117 6.89 -6.32 2.39
CA PHE A 117 7.70 -5.16 2.77
C PHE A 117 8.22 -4.42 1.52
N VAL A 118 8.83 -5.15 0.60
CA VAL A 118 9.35 -4.61 -0.66
C VAL A 118 8.20 -4.04 -1.49
N GLU A 119 7.09 -4.76 -1.60
CA GLU A 119 5.89 -4.30 -2.30
C GLU A 119 5.41 -2.93 -1.82
N VAL A 120 5.25 -2.75 -0.49
CA VAL A 120 4.76 -1.50 0.10
C VAL A 120 5.72 -0.35 -0.19
N GLU A 121 7.02 -0.56 0.04
CA GLU A 121 8.05 0.46 -0.19
C GLU A 121 8.15 0.86 -1.67
N VAL A 122 8.10 -0.11 -2.59
CA VAL A 122 8.16 0.15 -4.03
C VAL A 122 6.92 0.91 -4.51
N MET A 123 5.73 0.50 -4.06
CA MET A 123 4.48 1.20 -4.37
C MET A 123 4.51 2.65 -3.86
N HIS A 124 5.02 2.87 -2.65
CA HIS A 124 5.18 4.22 -2.10
C HIS A 124 6.18 5.04 -2.92
N ALA A 125 7.35 4.49 -3.25
CA ALA A 125 8.37 5.14 -4.06
C ALA A 125 7.83 5.56 -5.44
N LEU A 126 7.12 4.66 -6.13
CA LEU A 126 6.48 4.96 -7.42
C LEU A 126 5.46 6.10 -7.29
N CYS A 127 4.64 6.11 -6.23
CA CYS A 127 3.71 7.21 -5.98
C CYS A 127 4.40 8.54 -5.64
N LYS A 128 5.59 8.53 -5.02
CA LYS A 128 6.38 9.76 -4.80
C LYS A 128 7.02 10.27 -6.09
N ILE A 129 7.49 9.38 -6.97
CA ILE A 129 8.06 9.74 -8.28
C ILE A 129 7.02 10.40 -9.20
N ASP A 130 5.89 9.72 -9.43
CA ASP A 130 4.82 10.23 -10.29
C ASP A 130 3.46 9.80 -9.75
N ARG A 131 2.90 10.67 -8.91
CA ARG A 131 1.58 10.45 -8.32
C ARG A 131 0.50 10.27 -9.39
N TYR A 132 0.49 11.07 -10.45
CA TYR A 132 -0.60 11.05 -11.44
C TYR A 132 -0.67 9.71 -12.20
N LYS A 133 0.49 9.12 -12.45
CA LYS A 133 0.63 7.83 -13.13
C LYS A 133 0.29 6.65 -12.22
N TYR A 134 0.80 6.66 -10.98
CA TYR A 134 0.79 5.46 -10.13
C TYR A 134 -0.30 5.44 -9.05
N PHE A 135 -0.90 6.57 -8.68
CA PHE A 135 -1.89 6.59 -7.59
C PHE A 135 -3.06 5.62 -7.84
N GLY A 136 -3.59 5.60 -9.06
CA GLY A 136 -4.76 4.80 -9.40
C GLY A 136 -4.53 3.29 -9.38
N SER A 137 -3.29 2.83 -9.59
CA SER A 137 -2.94 1.41 -9.58
C SER A 137 -2.38 0.96 -8.23
N MET A 138 -1.56 1.79 -7.57
CA MET A 138 -0.82 1.37 -6.37
C MET A 138 -1.61 1.59 -5.07
N VAL A 139 -2.30 2.71 -4.92
CA VAL A 139 -3.01 3.03 -3.67
C VAL A 139 -4.12 2.04 -3.33
N PRO A 140 -4.92 1.51 -4.28
CA PRO A 140 -5.88 0.46 -3.96
C PRO A 140 -5.24 -0.80 -3.37
N VAL A 141 -4.04 -1.17 -3.83
CA VAL A 141 -3.29 -2.33 -3.32
C VAL A 141 -2.72 -2.03 -1.94
N LEU A 142 -2.12 -0.84 -1.74
CA LEU A 142 -1.68 -0.39 -0.41
C LEU A 142 -2.83 -0.38 0.61
N LEU A 143 -4.04 0.03 0.21
CA LEU A 143 -5.23 0.00 1.07
C LEU A 143 -5.63 -1.42 1.49
N GLN A 144 -5.35 -2.44 0.66
CA GLN A 144 -5.57 -3.84 1.03
C GLN A 144 -4.53 -4.31 2.05
N LYS A 145 -3.30 -3.80 1.98
CA LYS A 145 -2.23 -4.12 2.95
C LYS A 145 -2.52 -3.59 4.37
N LEU A 146 -3.49 -2.70 4.54
CA LEU A 146 -4.03 -2.35 5.87
C LEU A 146 -4.69 -3.54 6.59
N ASP A 147 -5.08 -4.60 5.88
CA ASP A 147 -5.60 -5.83 6.51
C ASP A 147 -4.51 -6.88 6.79
N HIS A 148 -3.24 -6.58 6.48
CA HIS A 148 -2.17 -7.55 6.61
C HIS A 148 -1.97 -8.00 8.06
N TYR A 149 -1.67 -9.28 8.26
CA TYR A 149 -1.50 -9.86 9.61
C TYR A 149 -0.24 -9.34 10.30
N ASN A 150 0.84 -9.18 9.53
CA ASN A 150 2.08 -8.56 10.00
C ASN A 150 1.83 -7.07 10.29
N ARG A 151 2.08 -6.68 11.54
CA ARG A 151 1.86 -5.33 12.06
C ARG A 151 2.74 -4.29 11.35
N THR A 152 4.01 -4.59 11.12
CA THR A 152 4.95 -3.69 10.44
C THR A 152 4.48 -3.40 9.01
N VAL A 153 4.05 -4.42 8.26
CA VAL A 153 3.49 -4.21 6.91
C VAL A 153 2.25 -3.30 6.94
N ASN A 154 1.36 -3.51 7.93
CA ASN A 154 0.17 -2.68 8.11
C ASN A 154 0.55 -1.21 8.42
N GLU A 155 1.48 -1.00 9.34
CA GLU A 155 1.95 0.32 9.75
C GLU A 155 2.63 1.05 8.58
N LEU A 156 3.52 0.37 7.85
CA LEU A 156 4.17 0.90 6.65
C LEU A 156 3.15 1.29 5.58
N ALA A 157 2.17 0.42 5.30
CA ALA A 157 1.13 0.74 4.32
C ALA A 157 0.31 1.98 4.74
N ASN A 158 -0.02 2.09 6.03
CA ASN A 158 -0.74 3.23 6.58
C ASN A 158 0.08 4.53 6.48
N GLU A 159 1.37 4.48 6.81
CA GLU A 159 2.30 5.60 6.68
C GLU A 159 2.44 6.03 5.22
N SER A 160 2.67 5.08 4.31
CA SER A 160 2.76 5.34 2.87
C SER A 160 1.51 6.01 2.33
N ILE A 161 0.32 5.49 2.64
CA ILE A 161 -0.94 6.09 2.18
C ILE A 161 -1.10 7.49 2.76
N THR A 162 -0.88 7.65 4.08
CA THR A 162 -1.00 8.94 4.76
C THR A 162 -0.07 9.97 4.13
N ASP A 163 1.16 9.59 3.81
CA ASP A 163 2.13 10.44 3.13
C ASP A 163 1.69 10.81 1.71
N ILE A 164 1.21 9.83 0.93
CA ILE A 164 0.75 10.05 -0.44
C ILE A 164 -0.45 11.01 -0.47
N ILE A 165 -1.39 10.91 0.49
CA ILE A 165 -2.61 11.74 0.52
C ILE A 165 -2.42 13.12 1.16
N LYS A 166 -1.26 13.42 1.79
CA LYS A 166 -0.96 14.76 2.32
C LYS A 166 -1.06 15.80 1.21
N GLY A 167 -1.93 16.79 1.38
CA GLY A 167 -2.06 17.96 0.52
C GLY A 167 -3.51 18.44 0.36
N PRO A 168 -3.72 19.71 -0.05
CA PRO A 168 -5.06 20.28 -0.14
C PRO A 168 -5.85 19.73 -1.34
N HIS A 169 -7.15 19.50 -1.09
CA HIS A 169 -8.24 19.32 -2.05
C HIS A 169 -7.96 18.44 -3.28
N ARG A 170 -8.04 17.11 -3.10
CA ARG A 170 -7.79 16.12 -4.18
C ARG A 170 -8.99 15.21 -4.46
N PRO A 171 -9.97 15.67 -5.24
CA PRO A 171 -11.23 14.93 -5.43
C PRO A 171 -11.04 13.60 -6.18
N ARG A 172 -10.14 13.53 -7.17
CA ARG A 172 -9.87 12.28 -7.92
C ARG A 172 -9.31 11.19 -7.00
N GLU A 173 -8.32 11.54 -6.19
CA GLU A 173 -7.66 10.64 -5.24
C GLU A 173 -8.62 10.20 -4.14
N ALA A 174 -9.34 11.15 -3.55
CA ALA A 174 -10.37 10.88 -2.56
C ALA A 174 -11.43 9.90 -3.09
N ARG A 175 -11.85 10.04 -4.35
CA ARG A 175 -12.81 9.13 -4.97
C ARG A 175 -12.28 7.70 -5.14
N ILE A 176 -11.00 7.55 -5.46
CA ILE A 176 -10.36 6.22 -5.55
C ILE A 176 -10.28 5.57 -4.17
N VAL A 177 -9.79 6.30 -3.16
CA VAL A 177 -9.69 5.82 -1.78
C VAL A 177 -11.07 5.46 -1.24
N PHE A 178 -12.05 6.37 -1.39
CA PHE A 178 -13.44 6.14 -0.96
C PHE A 178 -14.04 4.89 -1.61
N ASN A 179 -13.94 4.75 -2.93
CA ASN A 179 -14.54 3.60 -3.63
C ASN A 179 -13.88 2.27 -3.25
N THR A 180 -12.57 2.28 -3.02
CA THR A 180 -11.84 1.09 -2.57
C THR A 180 -12.27 0.70 -1.16
N LEU A 181 -12.22 1.64 -0.21
CA LEU A 181 -12.64 1.39 1.17
C LEU A 181 -14.11 1.01 1.28
N ARG A 182 -14.99 1.67 0.54
CA ARG A 182 -16.43 1.35 0.49
C ARG A 182 -16.65 -0.11 0.07
N LYS A 183 -15.96 -0.58 -0.97
CA LYS A 183 -16.06 -1.98 -1.41
C LYS A 183 -15.56 -2.93 -0.33
N THR A 184 -14.38 -2.67 0.24
CA THR A 184 -13.80 -3.50 1.30
C THR A 184 -14.72 -3.57 2.52
N LEU A 185 -15.21 -2.43 3.00
CA LEU A 185 -16.13 -2.35 4.15
C LEU A 185 -17.48 -3.02 3.86
N PHE A 186 -17.99 -2.89 2.63
CA PHE A 186 -19.21 -3.58 2.22
C PHE A 186 -19.06 -5.11 2.29
N LEU A 187 -17.90 -5.65 1.91
CA LEU A 187 -17.64 -7.09 1.98
C LEU A 187 -17.65 -7.60 3.44
N ILE A 188 -17.13 -6.81 4.37
CA ILE A 188 -17.06 -7.18 5.79
C ILE A 188 -18.27 -6.71 6.63
N ARG A 189 -19.30 -6.10 6.02
CA ARG A 189 -20.41 -5.43 6.72
C ARG A 189 -21.09 -6.26 7.82
N ARG A 190 -21.23 -7.58 7.61
CA ARG A 190 -21.83 -8.49 8.62
C ARG A 190 -21.01 -8.57 9.90
N ARG A 191 -19.68 -8.51 9.79
CA ARG A 191 -18.77 -8.49 10.94
C ARG A 191 -18.83 -7.16 11.68
N LEU A 192 -19.06 -6.06 10.96
CA LEU A 192 -19.13 -4.71 11.54
C LEU A 192 -20.38 -4.48 12.40
N TYR A 193 -21.45 -5.26 12.21
CA TYR A 193 -22.72 -5.08 12.91
C TYR A 193 -22.60 -5.20 14.44
N ASN A 194 -21.69 -6.05 14.94
CA ASN A 194 -21.53 -6.33 16.37
C ASN A 194 -20.36 -5.58 17.02
N ILE A 195 -19.64 -4.75 16.26
CA ILE A 195 -18.43 -4.08 16.75
C ILE A 195 -18.84 -2.77 17.44
N LYS A 196 -18.60 -2.68 18.75
CA LYS A 196 -18.81 -1.44 19.53
C LYS A 196 -17.62 -0.49 19.44
N GLU A 197 -16.40 -1.04 19.42
CA GLU A 197 -15.17 -0.27 19.31
C GLU A 197 -14.31 -0.77 18.14
N PRO A 198 -13.85 0.12 17.25
CA PRO A 198 -13.05 -0.30 16.12
C PRO A 198 -11.64 -0.72 16.54
N ASP A 199 -11.21 -1.88 16.04
CA ASP A 199 -9.83 -2.33 16.13
C ASP A 199 -8.88 -1.35 15.40
N THR A 200 -7.59 -1.40 15.72
CA THR A 200 -6.48 -0.63 15.12
C THR A 200 -6.53 -0.58 13.60
N ARG A 201 -6.66 -1.72 12.93
CA ARG A 201 -6.76 -1.81 11.45
C ARG A 201 -8.01 -1.10 10.91
N LEU A 202 -9.13 -1.25 11.61
CA LEU A 202 -10.38 -0.60 11.26
C LEU A 202 -10.31 0.92 11.47
N LYS A 203 -9.68 1.36 12.58
CA LYS A 203 -9.44 2.79 12.88
C LYS A 203 -8.65 3.47 11.76
N GLN A 204 -7.56 2.87 11.30
CA GLN A 204 -6.77 3.41 10.17
C GLN A 204 -7.62 3.62 8.92
N LYS A 205 -8.43 2.61 8.54
CA LYS A 205 -9.35 2.72 7.40
C LYS A 205 -10.41 3.79 7.60
N LEU A 206 -10.97 3.92 8.80
CA LEU A 206 -11.97 4.93 9.11
C LEU A 206 -11.38 6.34 9.04
N VAL A 207 -10.13 6.55 9.46
CA VAL A 207 -9.42 7.83 9.30
C VAL A 207 -9.30 8.21 7.82
N LEU A 208 -8.87 7.26 6.98
CA LEU A 208 -8.76 7.47 5.52
C LEU A 208 -10.14 7.71 4.88
N LEU A 209 -11.18 7.03 5.37
CA LEU A 209 -12.54 7.23 4.92
C LEU A 209 -13.08 8.61 5.28
N ARG A 210 -12.85 9.08 6.52
CA ARG A 210 -13.18 10.44 6.97
C ARG A 210 -12.48 11.50 6.11
N TRP A 211 -11.20 11.30 5.81
CA TRP A 211 -10.46 12.18 4.89
C TRP A 211 -11.12 12.25 3.51
N ALA A 212 -11.49 11.10 2.94
CA ALA A 212 -12.12 11.07 1.62
C ALA A 212 -13.51 11.74 1.62
N ILE A 213 -14.32 11.52 2.65
CA ILE A 213 -15.63 12.18 2.81
C ILE A 213 -15.46 13.68 2.95
N LYS A 214 -14.48 14.15 3.73
CA LYS A 214 -14.20 15.59 3.91
C LYS A 214 -13.93 16.30 2.57
N ILE A 215 -13.30 15.61 1.62
CA ILE A 215 -12.99 16.17 0.29
C ILE A 215 -14.16 16.06 -0.68
N LEU A 216 -14.89 14.94 -0.65
CA LEU A 216 -15.98 14.67 -1.61
C LEU A 216 -17.32 15.27 -1.21
N GLY A 217 -17.52 15.54 0.09
CA GLY A 217 -18.76 16.04 0.67
C GLY A 217 -19.62 14.95 1.32
N ASN A 218 -20.56 15.39 2.16
CA ASN A 218 -21.41 14.52 2.99
C ASN A 218 -22.40 13.66 2.20
N GLU A 219 -22.62 13.95 0.92
CA GLU A 219 -23.50 13.14 0.06
C GLU A 219 -22.99 11.69 -0.08
N GLU A 220 -21.68 11.49 -0.01
CA GLU A 220 -21.06 10.16 -0.12
C GLU A 220 -21.40 9.25 1.08
N LEU A 221 -21.81 9.81 2.23
CA LEU A 221 -22.27 9.02 3.39
C LEU A 221 -23.44 8.10 3.04
N LYS A 222 -24.31 8.52 2.13
CA LYS A 222 -25.46 7.72 1.66
C LYS A 222 -25.04 6.46 0.91
N ARG A 223 -23.81 6.40 0.41
CA ARG A 223 -23.27 5.25 -0.35
C ARG A 223 -22.55 4.22 0.51
N LEU A 224 -22.33 4.52 1.79
CA LEU A 224 -21.68 3.61 2.72
C LEU A 224 -22.66 2.56 3.28
N PRO A 225 -22.18 1.37 3.67
CA PRO A 225 -22.97 0.43 4.45
C PRO A 225 -23.45 1.09 5.74
N LYS A 226 -24.70 0.81 6.14
CA LYS A 226 -25.33 1.44 7.32
C LYS A 226 -24.55 1.15 8.60
N GLU A 227 -23.88 0.01 8.65
CA GLU A 227 -23.07 -0.49 9.76
C GLU A 227 -21.77 0.32 9.95
N VAL A 228 -21.30 1.02 8.91
CA VAL A 228 -20.07 1.84 8.96
C VAL A 228 -20.36 3.23 9.53
N ILE A 229 -21.57 3.76 9.31
CA ILE A 229 -21.98 5.10 9.74
C ILE A 229 -21.79 5.34 11.24
N PRO A 230 -22.20 4.45 12.16
CA PRO A 230 -21.99 4.67 13.60
C PRO A 230 -20.52 4.57 14.04
N LEU A 231 -19.63 4.06 13.19
CA LEU A 231 -18.19 3.93 13.47
C LEU A 231 -17.38 5.13 12.98
N LEU A 232 -17.99 6.00 12.16
CA LEU A 232 -17.39 7.23 11.63
C LEU A 232 -17.50 8.39 12.61
#